data_AF-A0A7Y3PJA4-F1
#
_entry.id   AF-A0A7Y3PJA4-F1
#
_cell.length_a   1.000
_cell.length_b   1.000
_cell.length_c   1.000
_cell.angle_alpha   90.00
_cell.angle_beta   90.00
_cell.angle_gamma   90.00
#
_symmetry.space_group_name_H-M   'P 1'
#
loop_
_entity.id
_entity.type
_entity.pdbx_description
1 polymer ?
#
loop_
_entity_poly.entity_id
_entity_poly.type
_entity_poly.pdbx_seq_one_letter_code
_entity_poly.pdbx_strand_id
1 'polypeptide(L)'
;MSLNSKAKAKSQASEFIELLIAYVKQETLGPISRLGRYIFFGLAGSILASIGIVLLAVGFLRLLQSETGSTFTGNLSWLPYIFSGLFGLVVLVIAVLGIMKKRDTRSV
;
A
#
# COMPACT_ATOMS: atom_id res chain seq x y z
N MET A 1 -43.80 -32.68 -32.06
CA MET A 1 -43.98 -32.17 -30.68
C MET A 1 -42.70 -32.15 -29.82
N SER A 2 -41.52 -32.61 -30.28
CA SER A 2 -40.29 -32.71 -29.44
C SER A 2 -39.32 -31.51 -29.51
N LEU A 3 -39.51 -30.56 -30.43
CA LEU A 3 -38.62 -29.40 -30.57
C LEU A 3 -38.80 -28.36 -29.44
N ASN A 4 -40.01 -28.28 -28.88
CA ASN A 4 -40.35 -27.31 -27.84
C ASN A 4 -39.73 -27.65 -26.47
N SER A 5 -39.60 -28.94 -26.12
CA SER A 5 -39.01 -29.34 -24.83
C SER A 5 -37.50 -29.06 -24.76
N LYS A 6 -36.77 -29.26 -25.86
CA LYS A 6 -35.34 -28.94 -25.94
C LYS A 6 -35.07 -27.43 -25.86
N ALA A 7 -35.91 -26.63 -26.51
CA ALA A 7 -35.84 -25.18 -26.44
C ALA A 7 -36.10 -24.66 -25.01
N LYS A 8 -37.13 -25.21 -24.34
CA LYS A 8 -37.48 -24.87 -22.95
C LYS A 8 -36.42 -25.34 -21.94
N ALA A 9 -35.83 -26.51 -22.15
CA ALA A 9 -34.71 -26.99 -21.32
C ALA A 9 -33.46 -26.11 -21.47
N LYS A 10 -33.17 -25.64 -22.70
CA LYS A 10 -32.06 -24.72 -22.96
C LYS A 10 -32.31 -23.34 -22.33
N SER A 11 -33.54 -22.81 -22.41
CA SER A 11 -33.88 -21.52 -21.78
C SER A 11 -33.80 -21.62 -20.26
N GLN A 12 -34.34 -22.70 -19.67
CA GLN A 12 -34.26 -22.94 -18.23
C GLN A 12 -32.81 -23.04 -17.76
N ALA A 13 -31.97 -23.81 -18.46
CA ALA A 13 -30.54 -23.92 -18.15
C ALA A 13 -29.82 -22.57 -18.27
N SER A 14 -30.19 -21.75 -19.27
CA SER A 14 -29.65 -20.40 -19.44
C SER A 14 -30.03 -19.50 -18.27
N GLU A 15 -31.30 -19.50 -17.85
CA GLU A 15 -31.78 -18.71 -16.71
C GLU A 15 -31.09 -19.13 -15.39
N PHE A 16 -30.91 -20.43 -15.17
CA PHE A 16 -30.16 -20.92 -14.00
C PHE A 16 -28.69 -20.47 -14.02
N ILE A 17 -28.03 -20.53 -15.17
CA ILE A 17 -26.65 -20.05 -15.33
C ILE A 17 -26.59 -18.55 -15.10
N GLU A 18 -27.55 -17.78 -15.60
CA GLU A 18 -27.59 -16.33 -15.47
C GLU A 18 -27.79 -15.90 -14.00
N LEU A 19 -28.65 -16.60 -13.26
CA LEU A 19 -28.81 -16.41 -11.82
C LEU A 19 -27.55 -16.79 -11.02
N LEU A 20 -26.86 -17.87 -11.41
CA LEU A 20 -25.62 -18.30 -10.76
C LEU A 20 -24.49 -17.29 -11.01
N ILE A 21 -24.37 -16.80 -12.25
CA ILE A 21 -23.43 -15.73 -12.60
C ILE A 21 -23.76 -14.46 -11.82
N ALA A 22 -25.04 -14.08 -11.72
CA ALA A 22 -25.46 -12.90 -10.96
C ALA A 22 -25.12 -13.03 -9.47
N TYR A 23 -25.33 -14.21 -8.88
CA TYR A 23 -24.98 -14.49 -7.48
C TYR A 23 -23.47 -14.43 -7.24
N VAL A 24 -22.68 -15.11 -8.06
CA VAL A 24 -21.21 -15.04 -7.99
C VAL A 24 -20.76 -13.60 -8.16
N LYS A 25 -21.33 -12.86 -9.12
CA LYS A 25 -20.99 -11.45 -9.32
C LYS A 25 -21.35 -10.59 -8.10
N GLN A 26 -22.46 -10.85 -7.42
CA GLN A 26 -22.90 -10.10 -6.25
C GLN A 26 -22.05 -10.41 -5.01
N GLU A 27 -21.77 -11.69 -4.76
CA GLU A 27 -20.92 -12.16 -3.67
C GLU A 27 -19.45 -11.79 -3.87
N THR A 28 -18.97 -11.72 -5.12
CA THR A 28 -17.53 -11.49 -5.39
C THR A 28 -17.20 -10.02 -5.71
N LEU A 29 -18.07 -9.27 -6.40
CA LEU A 29 -17.75 -7.87 -6.73
C LEU A 29 -17.88 -6.93 -5.52
N GLY A 30 -18.80 -7.21 -4.60
CA GLY A 30 -18.94 -6.46 -3.34
C GLY A 30 -17.65 -6.39 -2.51
N PRO A 31 -16.96 -7.52 -2.28
CA PRO A 31 -15.67 -7.52 -1.58
C PRO A 31 -14.50 -7.00 -2.44
N ILE A 32 -14.44 -7.32 -3.75
CA ILE A 32 -13.33 -6.90 -4.62
C ILE A 32 -13.24 -5.37 -4.74
N SER A 33 -14.36 -4.68 -4.89
CA SER A 33 -14.37 -3.22 -5.01
C SER A 33 -13.78 -2.53 -3.76
N ARG A 34 -14.10 -3.04 -2.57
CA ARG A 34 -13.57 -2.53 -1.30
C ARG A 34 -12.08 -2.84 -1.15
N LEU A 35 -11.66 -4.05 -1.52
CA LEU A 35 -10.25 -4.46 -1.48
C LEU A 35 -9.39 -3.62 -2.43
N GLY A 36 -9.88 -3.36 -3.65
CA GLY A 36 -9.17 -2.54 -4.64
C GLY A 36 -8.88 -1.13 -4.12
N ARG A 37 -9.85 -0.50 -3.45
CA ARG A 37 -9.65 0.83 -2.85
C ARG A 37 -8.64 0.81 -1.70
N TYR A 38 -8.64 -0.23 -0.87
CA TYR A 38 -7.66 -0.40 0.20
C TYR A 38 -6.23 -0.57 -0.37
N ILE A 39 -6.06 -1.42 -1.38
CA ILE A 39 -4.76 -1.63 -2.03
C ILE A 39 -4.27 -0.33 -2.69
N PHE A 40 -5.16 0.39 -3.37
CA PHE A 40 -4.82 1.67 -4.00
C PHE A 40 -4.31 2.68 -2.98
N PHE A 41 -5.02 2.89 -1.87
CA PHE A 41 -4.56 3.81 -0.82
C PHE A 41 -3.33 3.32 -0.08
N GLY A 42 -3.18 2.00 0.10
CA GLY A 42 -1.98 1.40 0.67
C GLY A 42 -0.75 1.67 -0.20
N LEU A 43 -0.86 1.46 -1.51
CA LEU A 43 0.21 1.67 -2.47
C LEU A 43 0.55 3.17 -2.62
N ALA A 44 -0.45 4.02 -2.77
CA ALA A 44 -0.26 5.47 -2.84
C ALA A 44 0.41 5.99 -1.55
N GLY A 45 -0.05 5.51 -0.38
CA GLY A 45 0.55 5.84 0.90
C GLY A 45 2.00 5.36 1.03
N SER A 46 2.31 4.15 0.58
CA SER A 46 3.68 3.63 0.63
C SER A 46 4.65 4.40 -0.28
N ILE A 47 4.20 4.80 -1.46
CA ILE A 47 4.99 5.62 -2.38
C ILE A 47 5.24 6.99 -1.78
N LEU A 48 4.21 7.64 -1.24
CA LEU A 48 4.37 8.95 -0.62
C LEU A 48 5.28 8.89 0.61
N ALA A 49 5.14 7.84 1.43
CA ALA A 49 5.98 7.62 2.60
C ALA A 49 7.45 7.36 2.22
N SER A 50 7.71 6.55 1.19
CA SER A 50 9.08 6.27 0.74
C SER A 50 9.77 7.53 0.23
N ILE A 51 9.07 8.34 -0.58
CA ILE A 51 9.57 9.62 -1.07
C ILE A 51 9.88 10.56 0.11
N GLY A 52 8.97 10.68 1.06
CA GLY A 52 9.16 11.53 2.25
C GLY A 52 10.39 11.14 3.07
N ILE A 53 10.61 9.84 3.30
CA ILE A 53 11.77 9.33 4.04
C ILE A 53 13.07 9.64 3.31
N VAL A 54 13.12 9.45 1.99
CA VAL A 54 14.31 9.76 1.17
C VAL A 54 14.61 11.26 1.22
N LEU A 55 13.59 12.11 1.06
CA LEU A 55 13.77 13.57 1.13
C LEU A 55 14.26 14.03 2.50
N LEU A 56 13.73 13.47 3.59
CA LEU A 56 14.20 13.74 4.95
C LEU A 56 15.65 13.30 5.16
N ALA A 57 16.02 12.12 4.66
CA ALA A 57 17.39 11.62 4.75
C ALA A 57 18.36 12.54 3.97
N VAL A 58 18.04 12.92 2.74
CA VAL A 58 18.87 13.83 1.94
C VAL A 58 18.96 15.22 2.57
N GLY A 59 17.85 15.74 3.09
CA GLY A 59 17.82 17.02 3.80
C GLY A 59 18.70 16.99 5.06
N PHE A 60 18.60 15.93 5.86
CA PHE A 60 19.42 15.74 7.05
C PHE A 60 20.91 15.58 6.72
N LEU A 61 21.24 14.80 5.69
CA LEU A 61 22.60 14.67 5.18
C LEU A 61 23.15 16.04 4.76
N ARG A 62 22.33 16.85 4.08
CA ARG A 62 22.72 18.20 3.67
C ARG A 62 22.93 19.13 4.86
N LEU A 63 22.09 19.06 5.90
CA LEU A 63 22.30 19.82 7.13
C LEU A 63 23.62 19.43 7.81
N LEU A 64 23.88 18.13 7.95
CA LEU A 64 25.14 17.64 8.50
C LEU A 64 26.32 18.17 7.68
N GLN A 65 26.32 17.98 6.36
CA GLN A 65 27.42 18.41 5.50
C GLN A 65 27.58 19.94 5.43
N SER A 66 26.50 20.71 5.55
CA SER A 66 26.52 22.18 5.55
C SER A 66 27.13 22.73 6.83
N GLU A 67 26.71 22.23 7.99
CA GLU A 67 27.14 22.76 9.29
C GLU A 67 28.52 22.22 9.72
N THR A 68 28.87 21.00 9.33
CA THR A 68 30.17 20.39 9.69
C THR A 68 31.21 20.43 8.57
N GLY A 69 30.97 21.22 7.52
CA GLY A 69 31.76 21.47 6.30
C GLY A 69 33.16 20.84 6.16
N SER A 70 34.10 21.13 7.05
CA SER A 70 35.49 20.61 7.00
C SER A 70 35.80 19.52 8.04
N THR A 71 34.97 19.35 9.07
CA THR A 71 35.20 18.47 10.23
C THR A 71 35.15 16.99 9.85
N PHE A 72 34.31 16.61 8.87
CA PHE A 72 34.22 15.23 8.37
C PHE A 72 34.94 15.01 7.03
N THR A 73 35.95 15.82 6.71
CA THR A 73 36.73 15.65 5.48
C THR A 73 37.86 14.62 5.67
N GLY A 74 38.20 13.87 4.61
CA GLY A 74 39.22 12.79 4.67
C GLY A 74 38.66 11.45 5.16
N ASN A 75 39.32 10.83 6.15
CA ASN A 75 38.98 9.48 6.63
C ASN A 75 37.65 9.39 7.41
N LEU A 76 36.99 10.51 7.70
CA LEU A 76 35.70 10.57 8.40
C LEU A 76 34.52 10.87 7.45
N SER A 77 34.75 10.93 6.14
CA SER A 77 33.72 11.24 5.15
C SER A 77 32.58 10.22 5.08
N TRP A 78 32.78 9.02 5.64
CA TRP A 78 31.76 7.97 5.73
C TRP A 78 30.77 8.18 6.90
N LEU A 79 31.15 8.92 7.94
CA LEU A 79 30.33 9.15 9.15
C LEU A 79 28.96 9.80 8.84
N PRO A 80 28.90 10.87 8.03
CA PRO A 80 27.64 11.53 7.68
C PRO A 80 26.61 10.59 7.02
N TYR A 81 27.08 9.62 6.23
CA TYR A 81 26.22 8.64 5.57
C TYR A 81 25.64 7.63 6.56
N ILE A 82 26.43 7.17 7.54
CA ILE A 82 25.94 6.29 8.60
C ILE A 82 24.88 6.99 9.45
N PHE A 83 25.12 8.25 9.85
CA PHE A 83 24.14 9.01 10.61
C PHE A 83 22.87 9.29 9.81
N SER A 84 22.98 9.61 8.52
CA SER A 84 21.81 9.78 7.66
C SER A 84 21.03 8.48 7.49
N GLY A 85 21.70 7.33 7.37
CA GLY A 85 21.05 6.02 7.32
C GLY A 85 20.32 5.69 8.61
N LEU A 86 20.96 5.92 9.76
CA LEU A 86 20.36 5.71 11.08
C LEU A 86 19.16 6.64 11.30
N PHE A 87 19.28 7.90 10.90
CA PHE A 87 18.17 8.86 10.94
C PHE A 87 16.98 8.37 10.10
N GLY A 88 17.23 7.92 8.87
CA GLY A 88 16.20 7.31 8.03
C GLY A 88 15.52 6.10 8.68
N LEU A 89 16.30 5.22 9.33
CA LEU A 89 15.79 4.08 10.08
C LEU A 89 14.89 4.50 11.25
N VAL A 90 15.31 5.50 12.03
CA VAL A 90 14.52 6.04 13.15
C VAL A 90 13.20 6.61 12.65
N VAL A 91 13.23 7.41 11.57
CA VAL A 91 12.01 7.95 10.95
C VAL A 91 11.09 6.83 10.48
N LEU A 92 11.63 5.78 9.86
CA LEU A 92 10.86 4.61 9.44
C LEU A 92 10.20 3.92 10.63
N VAL A 93 10.94 3.68 11.73
CA VAL A 93 10.40 3.07 12.95
C VAL A 93 9.28 3.93 13.54
N ILE A 94 9.48 5.25 13.65
CA ILE A 94 8.44 6.17 14.14
C ILE A 94 7.20 6.14 13.24
N ALA A 95 7.38 6.13 11.92
CA ALA A 95 6.27 6.04 10.98
C ALA A 95 5.48 4.72 11.18
N VAL A 96 6.17 3.59 11.33
CA VAL A 96 5.55 2.29 11.59
C VAL A 96 4.80 2.30 12.93
N LEU A 97 5.42 2.78 14.01
CA LEU A 97 4.79 2.88 15.32
C LEU A 97 3.57 3.81 15.31
N GLY A 98 3.63 4.93 14.59
CA GLY A 98 2.49 5.84 14.41
C GLY A 98 1.31 5.17 13.69
N ILE A 99 1.59 4.36 12.68
CA ILE A 99 0.58 3.56 11.99
C ILE A 99 -0.05 2.52 12.93
N MET A 100 0.78 1.84 13.75
CA MET A 100 0.31 0.85 14.72
C MET A 100 -0.57 1.47 15.80
N LYS A 101 -0.14 2.61 16.39
CA LYS A 101 -0.89 3.31 17.44
C LYS A 101 -2.25 3.84 16.98
N LYS A 102 -2.35 4.26 15.72
CA LYS A 102 -3.62 4.68 15.11
C LYS A 102 -4.60 3.51 14.91
N ARG A 103 -4.09 2.28 14.87
CA ARG A 103 -4.89 1.06 14.71
C ARG A 103 -5.59 0.69 16.03
N ASP A 104 -4.88 0.77 17.15
CA ASP A 104 -5.42 0.49 18.50
C ASP A 104 -6.52 1.46 18.94
N THR A 105 -6.37 2.75 18.60
CA THR A 105 -7.35 3.78 18.95
C THR A 105 -8.65 3.71 18.14
N ARG A 106 -8.71 2.86 17.09
CA ARG A 106 -9.93 2.61 16.30
C ARG A 106 -10.70 1.35 16.74
N SER A 107 -10.14 0.54 17.64
CA SER A 107 -10.74 -0.71 18.14
C SER A 107 -11.40 -0.59 19.53
N VAL A 108 -11.42 0.61 20.10
CA VAL A 108 -12.19 0.99 21.31
C VAL A 108 -13.26 1.99 20.91
#